data_AF-A0A2R7UJK4-F1
#
_entry.id   AF-A0A2R7UJK4-F1
#
_cell.length_a   1.000
_cell.length_b   1.000
_cell.length_c   1.000
_cell.angle_alpha   90.00
_cell.angle_beta   90.00
_cell.angle_gamma   90.00
#
_symmetry.space_group_name_H-M   'P 1'
#
loop_
_entity.id
_entity.type
_entity.pdbx_description
1 polymer ?
#
loop_
_entity_poly.entity_id
_entity_poly.type
_entity_poly.pdbx_seq_one_letter_code
_entity_poly.pdbx_strand_id
1 'polypeptide(L)' 'ADALVADPQLSQFSGSVSDSGEGRWTIDAAVEQAVPVPVLSSALFARFRSRQQQGTYGDKILSAMRLGFGGHVEKKAE' A
#
# COMPACT_ATOMS: atom_id res chain seq x y z
N ALA A 1 11.32 -2.32 -12.08
CA ALA A 1 10.33 -2.92 -13.01
C ALA A 1 10.35 -4.46 -12.96
N ASP A 2 11.29 -5.03 -12.22
CA ASP A 2 11.63 -6.45 -12.21
C ASP A 2 10.45 -7.36 -11.86
N ALA A 3 9.57 -6.93 -10.94
CA ALA A 3 8.36 -7.68 -10.60
C ALA A 3 7.42 -7.88 -11.79
N LEU A 4 7.24 -6.87 -12.67
CA LEU A 4 6.41 -6.98 -13.87
C LEU A 4 7.10 -7.78 -14.98
N VAL A 5 8.43 -7.75 -15.04
CA VAL A 5 9.21 -8.59 -15.96
C VAL A 5 9.10 -10.06 -15.56
N ALA A 6 9.18 -10.36 -14.26
CA ALA A 6 9.08 -11.71 -13.73
C ALA A 6 7.66 -12.27 -13.82
N ASP A 7 6.64 -11.46 -13.47
CA ASP A 7 5.24 -11.85 -13.54
C ASP A 7 4.36 -10.62 -13.87
N PRO A 8 3.98 -10.43 -15.15
CA PRO A 8 3.11 -9.33 -15.56
C PRO A 8 1.75 -9.32 -14.86
N GLN A 9 1.26 -10.49 -14.41
CA GLN A 9 -0.03 -10.60 -13.73
C GLN A 9 0.05 -10.41 -12.22
N LEU A 10 1.26 -10.31 -11.67
CA LEU A 10 1.51 -10.10 -10.24
C LEU A 10 0.72 -11.11 -9.39
N SER A 11 0.67 -12.37 -9.85
CA SER A 11 -0.12 -13.46 -9.28
C SER A 11 0.24 -13.78 -7.83
N GLN A 12 1.49 -13.54 -7.44
CA GLN A 12 1.98 -13.69 -6.07
C GLN A 12 1.52 -12.59 -5.09
N PHE A 13 0.92 -11.51 -5.59
CA PHE A 13 0.43 -10.40 -4.77
C PHE A 13 -1.10 -10.43 -4.66
N SER A 14 -1.61 -10.46 -3.43
CA SER A 14 -3.05 -10.38 -3.14
C SER A 14 -3.64 -9.00 -3.46
N GLY A 15 -2.80 -7.97 -3.44
CA GLY A 15 -3.22 -6.57 -3.49
C GLY A 15 -3.75 -6.04 -2.14
N SER A 16 -3.72 -6.83 -1.07
CA SER A 16 -3.97 -6.34 0.28
C SER A 16 -2.68 -5.70 0.82
N VAL A 17 -2.68 -4.36 0.94
CA VAL A 17 -1.47 -3.60 1.26
C VAL A 17 -1.45 -3.21 2.74
N SER A 18 -0.44 -3.66 3.47
CA SER A 18 -0.24 -3.33 4.89
C SER A 18 0.31 -1.91 5.08
N ASP A 19 0.13 -1.36 6.28
CA ASP A 19 0.74 -0.12 6.73
C ASP A 19 1.50 -0.43 8.02
N SER A 20 2.70 0.11 8.14
CA SER A 20 3.59 -0.08 9.29
C SER A 20 3.25 0.86 10.46
N GLY A 21 2.30 1.78 10.27
CA GLY A 21 1.86 2.74 11.27
C GLY A 21 2.43 4.14 11.08
N GLU A 22 3.54 4.32 10.36
CA GLU A 22 4.15 5.65 10.22
C GLU A 22 3.26 6.65 9.49
N GLY A 23 2.60 6.19 8.43
CA GLY A 23 1.64 7.01 7.70
C GLY A 23 0.45 7.44 8.57
N ARG A 24 0.04 6.59 9.54
CA ARG A 24 -1.08 6.89 10.43
C ARG A 24 -0.73 7.98 11.42
N TRP A 25 0.34 7.80 12.20
CA TRP A 25 0.72 8.83 13.18
C TRP A 25 1.07 10.16 12.49
N THR A 26 1.61 10.12 11.26
CA THR A 26 1.88 11.34 10.48
C THR A 26 0.59 12.10 10.15
N ILE A 27 -0.47 11.40 9.79
CA ILE A 27 -1.77 12.02 9.50
C ILE A 27 -2.43 12.53 10.78
N ASP A 28 -2.36 11.77 11.87
CA ASP A 28 -2.88 12.20 13.17
C ASP A 28 -2.18 13.50 13.61
N ALA A 29 -0.85 13.56 13.52
CA ALA A 29 -0.08 14.77 13.81
C ALA A 29 -0.43 15.94 12.87
N ALA A 30 -0.66 15.67 11.58
CA ALA A 30 -1.06 16.73 10.64
C ALA A 30 -2.43 17.34 11.00
N VAL A 31 -3.37 16.54 11.50
CA VAL A 31 -4.67 17.03 12.00
C VAL A 31 -4.48 17.90 13.24
N GLU A 32 -3.66 17.46 14.20
CA GLU A 32 -3.35 18.25 15.42
C GLU A 32 -2.70 19.59 15.10
N GLN A 33 -1.85 19.63 14.07
CA GLN A 33 -1.13 20.84 13.65
C GLN A 33 -1.90 21.67 12.61
N ALA A 34 -3.10 21.25 12.20
CA ALA A 34 -3.87 21.86 11.12
C ALA A 34 -3.08 22.01 9.79
N VAL A 35 -2.21 21.03 9.49
CA VAL A 35 -1.38 21.02 8.28
C VAL A 35 -2.02 20.16 7.19
N PRO A 36 -2.24 20.68 5.96
CA PRO A 36 -2.84 19.90 4.89
C PRO A 36 -1.86 18.85 4.32
N VAL A 37 -2.26 17.57 4.38
CA VAL A 37 -1.48 16.43 3.85
C VAL A 37 -2.28 15.54 2.88
N PRO A 38 -2.94 16.09 1.86
CA PRO A 38 -3.93 15.37 1.04
C PRO A 38 -3.39 14.08 0.41
N VAL A 39 -2.16 14.11 -0.13
CA VAL A 39 -1.55 12.94 -0.78
C VAL A 39 -1.26 11.83 0.22
N LEU A 40 -0.77 12.15 1.41
CA LEU A 40 -0.50 11.16 2.45
C LEU A 40 -1.80 10.54 2.95
N SER A 41 -2.83 11.36 3.17
CA SER A 41 -4.17 10.89 3.56
C SER A 41 -4.77 9.95 2.51
N SER A 42 -4.74 10.34 1.23
CA SER A 42 -5.20 9.48 0.14
C SER A 42 -4.40 8.17 0.05
N ALA A 43 -3.08 8.22 0.23
CA ALA A 43 -2.24 7.03 0.20
C ALA A 43 -2.55 6.07 1.35
N LEU A 44 -2.78 6.57 2.57
CA LEU A 44 -3.19 5.74 3.70
C LEU A 44 -4.56 5.11 3.47
N PHE A 45 -5.54 5.89 3.00
CA PHE A 45 -6.89 5.38 2.75
C PHE A 45 -6.96 4.39 1.59
N ALA A 46 -6.13 4.55 0.56
CA ALA A 46 -6.00 3.56 -0.51
C ALA A 46 -5.59 2.19 0.04
N ARG A 47 -4.69 2.15 1.03
CA ARG A 47 -4.29 0.90 1.70
C ARG A 47 -5.43 0.30 2.51
N PHE A 48 -6.24 1.11 3.20
CA PHE A 48 -7.41 0.60 3.93
C PHE A 48 -8.44 -0.02 2.97
N ARG A 49 -8.74 0.68 1.88
CA ARG A 49 -9.62 0.18 0.81
C ARG A 49 -9.15 -1.17 0.28
N SER A 50 -7.83 -1.31 0.05
CA SER A 50 -7.23 -2.54 -0.48
C SER A 50 -7.41 -3.78 0.41
N ARG A 51 -7.71 -3.60 1.70
CA ARG A 51 -7.96 -4.69 2.65
C ARG A 51 -9.42 -5.09 2.77
N GLN A 52 -10.32 -4.14 2.49
CA GLN A 52 -11.77 -4.36 2.61
C GLN A 52 -12.37 -4.95 1.34
N GLN A 53 -11.74 -4.69 0.20
CA GLN A 53 -12.16 -5.19 -1.11
C GLN A 53 -11.08 -6.15 -1.62
N GLN A 54 -11.43 -6.96 -2.61
CA GLN A 54 -10.41 -7.71 -3.34
C GLN A 54 -9.45 -6.72 -4.01
N GLY A 55 -8.15 -6.85 -3.74
CA GLY A 55 -7.13 -5.90 -4.19
C GLY A 55 -7.15 -5.73 -5.71
N THR A 56 -7.06 -4.49 -6.17
CA THR A 56 -7.00 -4.18 -7.61
C THR A 56 -5.62 -4.51 -8.18
N TYR A 57 -5.50 -4.57 -9.50
CA TYR A 57 -4.19 -4.69 -10.15
C TYR A 57 -3.23 -3.55 -9.74
N GLY A 58 -3.74 -2.33 -9.53
CA GLY A 58 -2.95 -1.22 -9.00
C GLY A 58 -2.44 -1.48 -7.58
N ASP A 59 -3.24 -2.11 -6.72
CA ASP A 59 -2.80 -2.47 -5.37
C ASP A 59 -1.76 -3.60 -5.38
N LYS A 60 -1.82 -4.51 -6.38
CA LYS A 60 -0.77 -5.51 -6.63
C LYS A 60 0.54 -4.85 -7.06
N ILE A 61 0.49 -3.86 -7.96
CA ILE A 61 1.68 -3.07 -8.34
C ILE A 61 2.28 -2.41 -7.09
N LEU A 62 1.44 -1.77 -6.27
CA LEU A 62 1.89 -1.12 -5.03
C LEU A 62 2.55 -2.12 -4.07
N SER A 63 1.98 -3.31 -3.92
CA SER A 63 2.55 -4.40 -3.12
C SER A 63 3.93 -4.83 -3.65
N ALA A 64 4.05 -4.98 -4.97
CA ALA A 64 5.32 -5.33 -5.62
C ALA A 64 6.39 -4.25 -5.42
N MET A 65 6.04 -2.98 -5.52
CA MET A 65 6.96 -1.86 -5.25
C MET A 65 7.43 -1.83 -3.80
N ARG A 66 6.52 -2.07 -2.85
CA ARG A 66 6.83 -2.10 -1.41
C ARG A 66 7.76 -3.26 -1.05
N LEU A 67 7.60 -4.41 -1.68
CA LEU A 67 8.54 -5.53 -1.54
C LEU A 67 9.89 -5.19 -2.16
N GLY A 68 9.92 -4.71 -3.41
CA GLY A 68 11.17 -4.49 -4.14
C GLY A 68 12.04 -3.37 -3.58
N PHE A 69 11.44 -2.26 -3.12
CA PHE A 69 12.18 -1.13 -2.55
C PHE A 69 12.33 -1.21 -1.04
N GLY A 70 11.23 -1.52 -0.34
CA GLY A 70 11.18 -1.44 1.13
C GLY A 70 11.31 -2.79 1.84
N GLY A 71 11.43 -3.90 1.11
CA GLY A 71 11.47 -5.24 1.71
C GLY A 71 10.19 -5.66 2.44
N HIS A 72 9.08 -4.95 2.21
CA HIS A 72 7.83 -5.25 2.91
C HIS A 72 7.20 -6.54 2.37
N VAL A 73 7.03 -7.53 3.24
CA VAL A 73 6.33 -8.77 2.92
C VAL A 73 4.85 -8.62 3.29
N GLU A 74 3.99 -8.60 2.27
CA GLU A 74 2.55 -8.54 2.47
C GLU A 74 1.97 -9.93 2.77
N LYS A 75 0.83 -9.98 3.46
CA LYS A 75 0.15 -11.24 3.73
C LYS A 75 -0.36 -11.84 2.41
N LYS A 76 -0.17 -13.15 2.24
CA LYS A 76 -0.76 -13.89 1.12
C LYS A 76 -2.29 -13.79 1.20
N ALA A 77 -2.94 -13.78 0.04
CA ALA A 77 -4.38 -13.99 -0.02
C ALA A 77 -4.67 -15.38 0.57
N GLU A 78 -5.63 -15.46 1.48
CA GLU A 78 -6.30 -16.72 1.80
C GLU A 78 -7.23 -17.11 0.64
#